data_AF-A0A7Y2G8C7-F1
#
_entry.id   AF-A0A7Y2G8C7-F1
#
_cell.length_a   1.000
_cell.length_b   1.000
_cell.length_c   1.000
_cell.angle_alpha   90.00
_cell.angle_beta   90.00
_cell.angle_gamma   90.00
#
_symmetry.space_group_name_H-M   'P 1'
#
loop_
_entity.id
_entity.type
_entity.pdbx_description
1 polymer ?
#
loop_
_entity_poly.entity_id
_entity_poly.type
_entity_poly.pdbx_seq_one_letter_code
_entity_poly.pdbx_strand_id
1 'polypeptide(L)'
;MSIRDLRTFVTEIDRIGELKRISVPVDPRLEITEIVQRVVREEGPALLFENVEGADFPMLINTFGSRKRIELALGRPPGEIGESLVSLAKEMNPPSFSKILGRLPDILRVRGMKPRRRNGGPVREVESAPQLD
;
A
#
# COMPACT_ATOMS: atom_id res chain seq x y z
N MET A 1 -3.06 2.40 14.83
CA MET A 1 -4.15 1.69 14.12
C MET A 1 -3.51 0.84 13.04
N SER A 2 -3.99 -0.37 12.76
CA SER A 2 -3.44 -1.21 11.68
C SER A 2 -4.13 -0.85 10.35
N ILE A 3 -3.37 -0.52 9.32
CA ILE A 3 -3.86 -0.35 7.96
C ILE A 3 -4.22 -1.73 7.41
N ARG A 4 -5.52 -1.95 7.18
CA ARG A 4 -6.07 -3.25 6.77
C ARG A 4 -6.43 -3.32 5.30
N ASP A 5 -6.70 -2.17 4.69
CA ASP A 5 -7.10 -2.02 3.30
C ASP A 5 -6.72 -0.63 2.77
N LEU A 6 -6.88 -0.44 1.45
CA LEU A 6 -6.57 0.81 0.77
C LEU A 6 -7.42 1.98 1.25
N ARG A 7 -8.71 1.75 1.59
CA ARG A 7 -9.61 2.80 2.08
C ARG A 7 -9.11 3.38 3.40
N THR A 8 -8.75 2.52 4.34
CA THR A 8 -8.13 2.89 5.61
C THR A 8 -6.82 3.64 5.37
N PHE A 9 -5.98 3.17 4.45
CA PHE A 9 -4.74 3.86 4.11
C PHE A 9 -4.97 5.27 3.59
N VAL A 10 -5.89 5.44 2.63
CA VAL A 10 -6.27 6.75 2.06
C VAL A 10 -6.77 7.69 3.15
N THR A 11 -7.65 7.23 4.05
CA THR A 11 -8.13 8.02 5.19
C THR A 11 -6.99 8.47 6.10
N GLU A 12 -6.02 7.60 6.39
CA GLU A 12 -4.89 7.96 7.25
C GLU A 12 -3.96 8.97 6.59
N ILE A 13 -3.63 8.83 5.30
CA ILE A 13 -2.79 9.81 4.60
C ILE A 13 -3.51 11.16 4.44
N ASP A 14 -4.83 11.16 4.24
CA ASP A 14 -5.66 12.39 4.23
C ASP A 14 -5.59 13.09 5.60
N ARG A 15 -5.80 12.34 6.68
CA ARG A 15 -5.77 12.85 8.05
C ARG A 15 -4.43 13.51 8.43
N ILE A 16 -3.32 13.02 7.89
CA ILE A 16 -1.98 13.56 8.20
C ILE A 16 -1.45 14.56 7.15
N GLY A 17 -2.30 15.00 6.22
CA GLY A 17 -1.95 16.00 5.20
C GLY A 17 -1.08 15.46 4.05
N GLU A 18 -1.02 14.15 3.87
CA GLU A 18 -0.25 13.45 2.83
C GLU A 18 -1.10 13.07 1.61
N LEU A 19 -2.34 13.56 1.53
CA LEU A 19 -3.24 13.42 0.38
C LEU A 19 -3.73 14.79 -0.08
N LYS A 20 -3.78 14.99 -1.40
CA LYS A 20 -4.48 16.10 -2.04
C LYS A 20 -5.61 15.56 -2.90
N ARG A 21 -6.83 16.03 -2.63
CA ARG A 21 -8.02 15.78 -3.47
C ARG A 21 -8.12 16.83 -4.56
N ILE A 22 -8.38 16.38 -5.78
CA ILE A 22 -8.48 17.20 -6.99
C ILE A 22 -9.85 16.93 -7.60
N SER A 23 -10.74 17.91 -7.50
CA SER A 23 -12.14 17.81 -7.97
C SER A 23 -12.38 18.41 -9.35
N VAL A 24 -11.41 19.17 -9.87
CA VAL A 24 -11.49 19.69 -11.24
C VAL A 24 -11.39 18.52 -12.22
N PRO A 25 -12.10 18.55 -13.37
CA PRO A 25 -11.91 17.57 -14.43
C PRO A 25 -10.46 17.55 -14.90
N VAL A 26 -9.90 16.36 -15.12
CA VAL A 26 -8.53 16.16 -15.61
C VAL A 26 -8.51 15.05 -16.66
N ASP A 27 -7.79 15.27 -17.76
CA ASP A 27 -7.59 14.29 -18.82
C ASP A 27 -6.63 13.18 -18.34
N PRO A 28 -7.02 11.90 -18.36
CA PRO A 28 -6.09 10.81 -18.03
C PRO A 28 -4.92 10.70 -19.02
N ARG A 29 -5.06 11.21 -20.25
CA ARG A 29 -4.04 11.17 -21.29
C ARG A 29 -2.98 12.25 -21.04
N LEU A 30 -1.90 11.83 -20.40
CA LEU A 30 -0.68 12.62 -20.15
C LEU A 30 -0.83 13.77 -19.15
N GLU A 31 -2.00 14.41 -19.00
CA GLU A 31 -2.18 15.51 -18.04
C GLU A 31 -1.99 15.03 -16.60
N ILE A 32 -2.68 13.96 -16.17
CA ILE A 32 -2.47 13.36 -14.84
C ILE A 32 -0.99 13.00 -14.62
N THR A 33 -0.34 12.43 -15.64
CA THR A 33 1.07 12.02 -15.52
C THR A 33 2.00 13.22 -15.39
N GLU A 34 1.77 14.30 -16.12
CA GLU A 34 2.54 15.54 -16.01
C GLU A 34 2.36 16.19 -14.63
N ILE A 35 1.12 16.25 -14.12
CA ILE A 35 0.83 16.72 -12.76
C ILE A 35 1.61 15.88 -11.73
N VAL A 36 1.48 14.56 -11.81
CA VAL A 36 2.16 13.64 -10.89
C VAL A 36 3.67 13.77 -10.98
N GLN A 37 4.25 13.94 -12.17
CA GLN A 37 5.69 14.14 -12.32
C GLN A 37 6.18 15.37 -11.56
N ARG A 38 5.47 16.49 -11.63
CA ARG A 38 5.84 17.71 -10.87
C ARG A 38 5.75 17.47 -9.37
N VAL A 39 4.64 16.88 -8.92
CA VAL A 39 4.42 16.57 -7.49
C VAL A 39 5.49 15.61 -6.96
N VAL A 40 5.88 14.59 -7.72
CA VAL A 40 6.93 13.65 -7.32
C VAL A 40 8.29 14.35 -7.18
N ARG A 41 8.64 15.25 -8.11
CA ARG A 41 9.91 16.01 -8.04
C ARG A 41 9.99 16.93 -6.82
N GLU A 42 8.85 17.39 -6.33
CA GLU A 42 8.73 18.22 -5.13
C GLU A 42 8.48 17.38 -3.86
N GLU A 43 8.62 16.04 -3.93
CA GLU A 43 8.30 15.10 -2.84
C GLU A 43 6.89 15.30 -2.24
N GLY A 44 5.95 15.71 -3.08
CA GLY A 44 4.61 16.11 -2.67
C GLY A 44 3.67 14.97 -2.25
N PRO A 45 2.41 15.31 -1.92
CA PRO A 45 1.43 14.38 -1.38
C PRO A 45 0.98 13.33 -2.42
N ALA A 46 0.29 12.29 -1.95
CA ALA A 46 -0.50 11.45 -2.84
C ALA A 46 -1.65 12.27 -3.45
N LEU A 47 -2.10 11.90 -4.64
CA LEU A 47 -3.16 12.62 -5.36
C LEU A 47 -4.37 11.71 -5.55
N LEU A 48 -5.56 12.21 -5.20
CA LEU A 48 -6.83 11.60 -5.52
C LEU A 48 -7.59 12.51 -6.48
N PHE A 49 -7.61 12.13 -7.75
CA PHE A 49 -8.41 12.77 -8.79
C PHE A 49 -9.84 12.23 -8.72
N GLU A 50 -10.77 13.08 -8.32
CA GLU A 50 -12.18 12.72 -8.11
C GLU A 50 -13.00 12.79 -9.39
N ASN A 51 -12.49 13.49 -10.42
CA ASN A 51 -13.13 13.66 -11.72
C ASN A 51 -12.11 13.45 -12.84
N VAL A 52 -12.07 12.23 -13.37
CA VAL A 52 -11.19 11.84 -14.48
C VAL A 52 -12.04 11.69 -15.73
N GLU A 53 -11.69 12.39 -16.80
CA GLU A 53 -12.49 12.39 -18.03
C GLU A 53 -12.59 10.98 -18.63
N GLY A 54 -13.82 10.55 -18.93
CA GLY A 54 -14.10 9.23 -19.48
C GLY A 54 -13.99 8.06 -18.49
N ALA A 55 -13.81 8.31 -17.20
CA ALA A 55 -13.79 7.26 -16.17
C ALA A 55 -14.95 7.41 -15.17
N ASP A 56 -15.61 6.29 -14.86
CA ASP A 56 -16.70 6.23 -13.87
C ASP A 56 -16.19 6.17 -12.41
N PHE A 57 -14.88 6.22 -12.20
CA PHE A 57 -14.25 6.04 -10.90
C PHE A 57 -13.06 7.00 -10.71
N PRO A 58 -12.75 7.38 -9.45
CA PRO A 58 -11.64 8.27 -9.16
C PRO A 58 -10.29 7.57 -9.34
N MET A 59 -9.24 8.34 -9.59
CA MET A 59 -7.87 7.84 -9.71
C MET A 59 -7.01 8.28 -8.52
N LEU A 60 -6.51 7.30 -7.78
CA LEU A 60 -5.52 7.49 -6.71
C LEU A 60 -4.12 7.16 -7.22
N ILE A 61 -3.17 8.09 -7.07
CA ILE A 61 -1.78 7.92 -7.54
C ILE A 61 -0.80 8.59 -6.58
N ASN A 62 0.50 8.33 -6.77
CA ASN A 62 1.59 8.82 -5.94
C ASN A 62 1.52 8.38 -4.45
N THR A 63 0.80 7.30 -4.17
CA THR A 63 0.55 6.77 -2.82
C THR A 63 1.83 6.41 -2.07
N PHE A 64 2.82 5.86 -2.77
CA PHE A 64 4.13 5.50 -2.21
C PHE A 64 5.26 6.46 -2.60
N GLY A 65 4.92 7.67 -3.06
CA GLY A 65 5.90 8.66 -3.52
C GLY A 65 6.76 9.31 -2.43
N SER A 66 6.57 8.96 -1.15
CA SER A 66 7.41 9.45 -0.06
C SER A 66 7.73 8.34 0.93
N ARG A 67 8.90 8.46 1.58
CA ARG A 67 9.34 7.51 2.61
C ARG A 67 8.34 7.43 3.76
N LYS A 68 7.80 8.58 4.20
CA LYS A 68 6.79 8.67 5.26
C LYS A 68 5.52 7.87 4.94
N ARG A 69 5.01 7.95 3.69
CA ARG A 69 3.83 7.16 3.28
C ARG A 69 4.12 5.66 3.21
N ILE A 70 5.31 5.27 2.78
CA ILE A 70 5.74 3.86 2.77
C ILE A 70 5.85 3.33 4.21
N GLU A 71 6.49 4.08 5.11
CA GLU A 71 6.64 3.71 6.53
C GLU A 71 5.29 3.58 7.23
N LEU A 72 4.35 4.49 6.93
CA LEU A 72 2.98 4.40 7.41
C LEU A 72 2.30 3.11 6.92
N ALA A 73 2.38 2.81 5.61
CA ALA A 73 1.77 1.62 5.02
C ALA A 73 2.30 0.31 5.61
N LEU A 74 3.61 0.26 5.89
CA LEU A 74 4.27 -0.92 6.44
C LEU A 74 4.25 -0.96 7.98
N GLY A 75 3.91 0.15 8.64
CA GLY A 75 3.95 0.32 10.09
C GLY A 75 5.35 0.40 10.70
N ARG A 76 6.41 0.36 9.88
CA ARG A 76 7.81 0.50 10.29
C ARG A 76 8.72 0.81 9.08
N PRO A 77 9.98 1.24 9.31
CA PRO A 77 10.97 1.45 8.25
C PRO A 77 11.19 0.24 7.32
N PRO A 78 11.17 0.44 5.98
CA PRO A 78 11.42 -0.62 4.99
C PRO A 78 12.74 -1.37 5.16
N GLY A 79 13.78 -0.70 5.67
CA GLY A 79 15.08 -1.34 5.93
C GLY A 79 15.00 -2.38 7.05
N GLU A 80 14.38 -2.01 8.17
CA GLU A 80 14.22 -2.89 9.33
C GLU A 80 13.37 -4.14 9.00
N ILE A 81 12.30 -3.94 8.23
CA ILE A 81 11.92 -4.79 7.08
C ILE A 81 12.79 -6.01 6.76
N GLY A 82 13.62 -5.79 5.75
CA GLY A 82 14.51 -6.76 5.17
C GLY A 82 15.53 -7.28 6.17
N GLU A 83 16.08 -6.43 7.04
CA GLU A 83 17.08 -6.85 8.05
C GLU A 83 16.52 -7.91 8.99
N SER A 84 15.28 -7.74 9.45
CA SER A 84 14.60 -8.73 10.30
C SER A 84 14.31 -10.04 9.57
N LEU A 85 13.99 -10.00 8.28
CA LEU A 85 13.77 -11.22 7.48
C LEU A 85 15.07 -11.96 7.19
N VAL A 86 16.13 -11.22 6.86
CA VAL A 86 17.46 -11.77 6.56
C VAL A 86 18.09 -12.38 7.82
N SER A 87 18.00 -11.70 8.96
CA SER A 87 18.49 -12.24 10.25
C SER A 87 17.76 -13.54 10.62
N LEU A 88 16.42 -13.56 10.50
CA LEU A 88 15.64 -14.76 10.73
C LEU A 88 16.08 -15.93 9.82
N ALA A 89 16.24 -15.67 8.52
CA ALA A 89 16.67 -16.68 7.56
C ALA A 89 18.08 -17.22 7.84
N LYS A 90 19.05 -16.33 8.15
CA LYS A 90 20.44 -16.72 8.46
C LYS A 90 20.51 -17.56 9.74
N GLU A 91 19.80 -17.16 10.79
CA GLU A 91 19.83 -17.84 12.08
C GLU A 91 19.20 -19.23 12.02
N MET A 92 18.14 -19.39 11.22
CA MET A 92 17.45 -20.67 10.98
C MET A 92 18.27 -21.66 10.12
N ASN A 93 19.44 -21.28 9.62
CA ASN A 93 20.32 -22.17 8.86
C ASN A 93 21.58 -22.55 9.67
N PRO A 94 21.85 -23.85 9.95
CA PRO A 94 20.99 -25.01 9.71
C PRO A 94 19.80 -25.03 10.70
N PRO A 95 18.67 -25.65 10.31
CA PRO A 95 17.48 -25.72 11.15
C PRO A 95 17.75 -26.58 12.38
N SER A 96 17.52 -26.02 13.57
CA SER A 96 17.66 -26.74 14.85
C SER A 96 16.50 -26.41 15.78
N PHE A 97 16.03 -27.41 16.53
CA PHE A 97 14.86 -27.31 17.41
C PHE A 97 15.03 -26.26 18.52
N SER A 98 16.25 -26.12 19.07
CA SER A 98 16.54 -25.11 20.10
C SER A 98 16.40 -23.68 19.57
N LYS A 99 16.86 -23.45 18.34
CA LYS A 99 16.75 -22.15 17.65
C LYS A 99 15.30 -21.79 17.33
N ILE A 100 14.49 -22.78 16.99
CA ILE A 100 13.05 -22.62 16.71
C ILE A 100 12.30 -22.24 18.00
N LEU A 101 12.56 -22.93 19.12
CA LEU A 101 11.92 -22.62 20.41
C LEU A 101 12.28 -21.21 20.90
N GLY A 102 13.54 -20.79 20.73
CA GLY A 102 14.02 -19.46 21.12
C GLY A 102 13.42 -18.29 20.32
N ARG A 103 12.76 -18.56 19.20
CA ARG A 103 12.16 -17.54 18.30
C ARG A 103 10.65 -17.73 18.12
N LEU A 104 9.97 -18.32 19.11
CA LEU A 104 8.52 -18.52 19.09
C LEU A 104 7.70 -17.26 18.73
N PRO A 105 8.03 -16.03 19.20
CA PRO A 105 7.30 -14.82 18.81
C PRO A 105 7.38 -14.50 17.32
N ASP A 106 8.55 -14.70 16.69
CA ASP A 106 8.74 -14.43 15.26
C ASP A 106 8.05 -15.49 14.40
N ILE A 107 8.06 -16.75 14.82
CA ILE A 107 7.30 -17.83 14.17
C ILE A 107 5.80 -17.56 14.23
N LEU A 108 5.28 -17.09 15.37
CA LEU A 108 3.88 -16.69 15.51
C LEU A 108 3.51 -15.53 14.58
N ARG A 109 4.42 -14.57 14.36
CA ARG A 109 4.24 -13.49 13.38
C ARG A 109 4.16 -14.04 11.95
N VAL A 110 5.07 -14.93 11.57
CA VAL A 110 5.08 -15.57 10.25
C VAL A 110 3.83 -16.42 10.02
N ARG A 111 3.31 -17.09 11.06
CA ARG A 111 2.03 -17.83 10.99
C ARG A 111 0.87 -16.93 10.53
N GLY A 112 0.89 -15.66 10.92
CA GLY A 112 -0.10 -14.65 10.51
C GLY A 112 -0.03 -14.26 9.03
N MET A 113 1.05 -14.59 8.31
CA MET A 113 1.24 -14.23 6.91
C MET A 113 0.42 -15.08 5.93
N LYS A 114 -0.05 -16.25 6.35
CA LYS A 114 -0.85 -17.12 5.47
C LYS A 114 -2.15 -16.40 5.09
N PRO A 115 -2.42 -16.14 3.79
CA PRO A 115 -3.65 -15.48 3.37
C PRO A 115 -4.87 -16.26 3.85
N ARG A 116 -5.86 -15.55 4.41
CA ARG A 116 -7.14 -16.14 4.79
C ARG A 116 -8.05 -16.15 3.56
N ARG A 117 -8.51 -17.34 3.16
CA ARG A 117 -9.56 -17.45 2.13
C ARG A 117 -10.89 -16.92 2.68
N ARG A 118 -11.60 -16.16 1.85
CA ARG A 118 -12.93 -15.62 2.13
C ARG A 118 -13.83 -15.88 0.93
N ASN A 119 -15.11 -16.16 1.18
CA ASN A 119 -16.09 -16.45 0.13
C ASN A 119 -16.72 -15.18 -0.47
N GLY A 120 -16.34 -14.01 0.02
CA GLY A 120 -16.84 -12.71 -0.43
C GLY A 120 -16.00 -11.57 0.13
N GLY A 121 -16.34 -10.36 -0.25
CA GLY A 121 -15.70 -9.13 0.23
C GLY A 121 -16.03 -7.95 -0.69
N PRO A 122 -15.66 -6.73 -0.29
CA PRO A 122 -16.01 -5.51 -1.02
C PRO A 122 -15.57 -5.49 -2.49
N VAL A 123 -14.52 -6.23 -2.83
CA VAL A 123 -14.03 -6.37 -4.22
C VAL A 123 -15.03 -7.05 -5.16
N ARG A 124 -16.09 -7.68 -4.63
CA ARG A 124 -17.16 -8.34 -5.42
C ARG A 124 -18.46 -7.54 -5.47
N GLU A 125 -18.48 -6.30 -4.98
CA GLU A 125 -19.70 -5.46 -4.98
C GLU A 125 -20.14 -5.05 -6.39
N VAL A 126 -19.20 -5.02 -7.35
CA VAL A 126 -19.45 -4.73 -8.76
C VAL A 126 -18.91 -5.88 -9.60
N GLU A 127 -19.75 -6.42 -10.46
CA GLU A 127 -19.38 -7.45 -11.44
C GLU A 127 -19.72 -6.93 -12.84
N SER A 128 -18.68 -6.73 -13.65
CA SER A 128 -18.80 -6.24 -15.01
C SER A 128 -17.76 -6.94 -15.90
N ALA A 129 -18.03 -7.01 -17.19
CA ALA A 129 -17.04 -7.45 -18.15
C ALA A 129 -15.89 -6.43 -18.21
N PRO A 130 -14.62 -6.85 -18.35
CA PRO A 130 -13.52 -5.92 -18.50
C PRO A 130 -13.67 -5.14 -19.81
N GLN A 131 -13.54 -3.81 -19.72
CA GLN A 131 -13.40 -2.95 -20.90
C GLN A 131 -11.92 -2.99 -21.31
N LEU A 132 -11.62 -3.63 -22.44
CA LEU A 132 -10.26 -3.82 -22.96
C LEU A 132 -9.98 -3.02 -24.24
N ASP A 133 -10.98 -2.26 -24.70
CA ASP A 133 -10.91 -1.38 -25.87
C ASP A 133 -10.03 -0.14 -25.60
#